data_AF-A0A952K8N3-F1
#
_entry.id   AF-A0A952K8N3-F1
#
_cell.length_a   1.000
_cell.length_b   1.000
_cell.length_c   1.000
_cell.angle_alpha   90.00
_cell.angle_beta   90.00
_cell.angle_gamma   90.00
#
_symmetry.space_group_name_H-M   'P 1'
#
loop_
_entity.id
_entity.type
_entity.pdbx_description
1 polymer ?
#
loop_
_entity_poly.entity_id
_entity_poly.type
_entity_poly.pdbx_seq_one_letter_code
_entity_poly.pdbx_strand_id
1 'polypeptide(L)'
;SLFVVLIGIVAIPGYKPAYNDRYYLPKDAPVNVGFAAADRHFSQARMNPDILMVNADHDMRNPADMLVLNAVARNVMHTEGIAMVQNITRPLGIPIQHSSIPFQTSVQGQTSNMNLPFQRDQLANQLKTIDATNVSIDILEKQYQLSLEQTKLTQDSAAKSQELLETTEKLRDNIANFDDQFRPLRNYFYWEPHCFDIPLCAAARSLFDALDGIDEVTDQTGAVQGNTDKLADLAPKLTALLPQTIASMKTSRDLSLASCNAQKALLDQMEASNDTALAMGASFDQAKNDDLFFLPPEAFGNPDFERGLKMFLSPDGKSARMFITHESDPATVDGIARVDSERKAAQ
;
A
#
# COMPACT_ATOMS: atom_id res chain seq x y z
N SER A 1 -70.32 -63.93 -11.53
CA SER A 1 -69.08 -63.73 -10.76
C SER A 1 -67.87 -63.61 -11.66
N LEU A 2 -67.60 -64.55 -12.58
CA LEU A 2 -66.42 -64.53 -13.48
C LEU A 2 -66.28 -63.27 -14.35
N PHE A 3 -67.41 -62.74 -14.86
CA PHE A 3 -67.43 -61.53 -15.70
C PHE A 3 -67.02 -60.25 -14.94
N VAL A 4 -67.42 -60.12 -13.67
CA VAL A 4 -67.05 -58.99 -12.81
C VAL A 4 -65.55 -59.04 -12.45
N VAL A 5 -65.01 -60.24 -12.27
CA VAL A 5 -63.57 -60.45 -12.04
C VAL A 5 -62.75 -60.10 -13.29
N LEU A 6 -63.23 -60.46 -14.48
CA LEU A 6 -62.59 -60.10 -15.75
C LEU A 6 -62.55 -58.57 -15.97
N ILE A 7 -63.62 -57.86 -15.64
CA ILE A 7 -63.64 -56.38 -15.68
C ILE A 7 -62.63 -55.80 -14.68
N GLY A 8 -62.55 -56.37 -13.47
CA GLY A 8 -61.56 -55.98 -12.47
C GLY A 8 -60.13 -56.16 -12.96
N ILE A 9 -59.81 -57.29 -13.60
CA ILE A 9 -58.48 -57.59 -14.14
C ILE A 9 -58.10 -56.65 -15.30
N VAL A 10 -59.06 -56.26 -16.15
CA VAL A 10 -58.82 -55.30 -17.24
C VAL A 10 -58.48 -53.89 -16.72
N ALA A 11 -58.93 -53.52 -15.51
CA ALA A 11 -58.62 -52.24 -14.89
C ALA A 11 -57.24 -52.20 -14.17
N ILE A 12 -56.63 -53.35 -13.87
CA ILE A 12 -55.35 -53.44 -13.14
C ILE A 12 -54.19 -52.75 -13.87
N PRO A 13 -53.99 -52.91 -15.20
CA PRO A 13 -52.91 -52.23 -15.91
C PRO A 13 -52.97 -50.69 -15.88
N GLY A 14 -54.14 -50.12 -15.60
CA GLY A 14 -54.34 -48.67 -15.46
C GLY A 14 -54.30 -48.16 -14.02
N TYR A 15 -54.09 -49.03 -13.04
CA TYR A 15 -54.07 -48.66 -11.63
C TYR A 15 -52.84 -47.79 -11.33
N LYS A 16 -53.09 -46.57 -10.83
CA LYS A 16 -52.06 -45.67 -10.30
C LYS A 16 -52.21 -45.61 -8.78
N PRO A 17 -51.27 -46.16 -8.00
CA PRO A 17 -51.33 -46.00 -6.55
C PRO A 17 -51.15 -44.52 -6.19
N ALA A 18 -52.00 -44.05 -5.28
CA ALA A 18 -51.90 -42.72 -4.69
C ALA A 18 -51.63 -42.87 -3.20
N TYR A 19 -50.57 -42.24 -2.71
CA TYR A 19 -50.15 -42.33 -1.31
C TYR A 19 -50.57 -41.11 -0.49
N ASN A 20 -51.42 -40.25 -1.06
CA ASN A 20 -51.95 -39.07 -0.40
C ASN A 20 -53.35 -39.36 0.16
N ASP A 21 -53.40 -39.59 1.47
CA ASP A 21 -54.63 -39.92 2.19
C ASP A 21 -55.74 -38.87 2.04
N ARG A 22 -55.36 -37.60 1.75
CA ARG A 22 -56.30 -36.48 1.55
C ARG A 22 -57.29 -36.74 0.42
N TYR A 23 -56.89 -37.49 -0.62
CA TYR A 23 -57.74 -37.80 -1.76
C TYR A 23 -58.92 -38.72 -1.40
N TYR A 24 -58.81 -39.44 -0.30
CA TYR A 24 -59.84 -40.35 0.20
C TYR A 24 -60.74 -39.71 1.26
N LEU A 25 -60.47 -38.45 1.64
CA LEU A 25 -61.26 -37.69 2.60
C LEU A 25 -62.26 -36.75 1.89
N PRO A 26 -63.43 -36.48 2.48
CA PRO A 26 -64.37 -35.47 1.98
C PRO A 26 -63.71 -34.09 1.79
N LYS A 27 -64.17 -33.31 0.80
CA LYS A 27 -63.60 -31.98 0.51
C LYS A 27 -63.77 -30.97 1.65
N ASP A 28 -64.80 -31.16 2.47
CA ASP A 28 -65.14 -30.36 3.66
C ASP A 28 -64.42 -30.83 4.93
N ALA A 29 -63.64 -31.92 4.87
CA ALA A 29 -62.82 -32.33 5.99
C ALA A 29 -61.85 -31.19 6.39
N PRO A 30 -61.68 -30.88 7.69
CA PRO A 30 -60.84 -29.76 8.14
C PRO A 30 -59.42 -29.78 7.56
N VAL A 31 -58.84 -30.97 7.38
CA VAL A 31 -57.52 -31.15 6.74
C VAL A 31 -57.52 -30.69 5.29
N ASN A 32 -58.55 -31.03 4.50
CA ASN A 32 -58.65 -30.65 3.10
C ASN A 32 -58.89 -29.15 2.94
N VAL A 33 -59.69 -28.53 3.82
CA VAL A 33 -59.87 -27.07 3.86
C VAL A 33 -58.56 -26.36 4.22
N GLY A 34 -57.84 -26.86 5.24
CA GLY A 34 -56.57 -26.30 5.69
C GLY A 34 -55.48 -26.36 4.61
N PHE A 35 -55.27 -27.52 4.00
CA PHE A 35 -54.31 -27.65 2.92
C PHE A 35 -54.75 -26.88 1.66
N ALA A 36 -56.04 -26.83 1.31
CA ALA A 36 -56.50 -26.02 0.17
C ALA A 36 -56.25 -24.52 0.38
N ALA A 37 -56.21 -24.03 1.63
CA ALA A 37 -55.78 -22.68 1.95
C ALA A 37 -54.25 -22.52 1.85
N ALA A 38 -53.48 -23.49 2.37
CA ALA A 38 -52.02 -23.48 2.33
C ALA A 38 -51.48 -23.61 0.89
N ASP A 39 -52.13 -24.39 0.03
CA ASP A 39 -51.76 -24.68 -1.37
C ASP A 39 -51.78 -23.41 -2.24
N ARG A 40 -52.42 -22.34 -1.76
CA ARG A 40 -52.42 -21.02 -2.41
C ARG A 40 -51.06 -20.31 -2.28
N HIS A 41 -50.25 -20.70 -1.30
CA HIS A 41 -49.01 -20.01 -0.94
C HIS A 41 -47.77 -20.92 -0.95
N PHE A 42 -47.94 -22.22 -0.76
CA PHE A 42 -46.83 -23.19 -0.75
C PHE A 42 -47.15 -24.37 -1.68
N SER A 43 -46.11 -24.90 -2.34
CA SER A 43 -46.24 -26.16 -3.08
C SER A 43 -46.41 -27.34 -2.12
N GLN A 44 -47.02 -28.43 -2.58
CA GLN A 44 -47.15 -29.68 -1.81
C GLN A 44 -45.78 -30.17 -1.29
N ALA A 45 -44.74 -30.07 -2.13
CA ALA A 45 -43.38 -30.45 -1.79
C ALA A 45 -42.76 -29.60 -0.67
N ARG A 46 -43.10 -28.30 -0.58
CA ARG A 46 -42.64 -27.45 0.54
C ARG A 46 -43.37 -27.73 1.85
N MET A 47 -44.60 -28.26 1.78
CA MET A 47 -45.35 -28.62 2.98
C MET A 47 -44.96 -30.00 3.52
N ASN A 48 -44.50 -30.90 2.66
CA ASN A 48 -44.07 -32.24 3.01
C ASN A 48 -42.62 -32.49 2.55
N PRO A 49 -41.62 -31.78 3.11
CA PRO A 49 -40.24 -32.03 2.77
C PRO A 49 -39.77 -33.36 3.37
N ASP A 50 -38.83 -34.01 2.70
CA ASP A 50 -38.10 -35.12 3.30
C ASP A 50 -37.08 -34.59 4.31
N ILE A 51 -36.92 -35.31 5.42
CA ILE A 51 -35.98 -34.95 6.49
C ILE A 51 -34.83 -35.95 6.48
N LEU A 52 -33.66 -35.47 6.07
CA LEU A 52 -32.41 -36.23 6.15
C LEU A 52 -31.69 -35.88 7.44
N MET A 53 -31.30 -36.91 8.20
CA MET A 53 -30.55 -36.77 9.44
C MET A 53 -29.12 -37.27 9.26
N VAL A 54 -28.14 -36.42 9.58
CA VAL A 54 -26.72 -36.77 9.64
C VAL A 54 -26.33 -36.87 11.13
N ASN A 55 -25.77 -38.00 11.54
CA ASN A 55 -25.33 -38.22 12.91
C ASN A 55 -23.81 -38.42 12.97
N ALA A 56 -23.17 -37.81 13.95
CA ALA A 56 -21.75 -37.94 14.25
C ALA A 56 -21.54 -38.34 15.71
N ASP A 57 -20.35 -38.85 16.03
CA ASP A 57 -19.93 -39.17 17.40
C ASP A 57 -19.42 -37.94 18.19
N HIS A 58 -19.21 -36.82 17.50
CA HIS A 58 -18.68 -35.55 18.01
C HIS A 58 -19.60 -34.36 17.67
N ASP A 59 -19.28 -33.21 18.25
CA ASP A 59 -20.01 -31.96 18.03
C ASP A 59 -19.62 -31.34 16.68
N MET A 60 -20.59 -31.23 15.78
CA MET A 60 -20.42 -30.71 14.42
C MET A 60 -20.38 -29.18 14.32
N ARG A 61 -20.39 -28.44 15.44
CA ARG A 61 -20.35 -26.96 15.47
C ARG A 61 -18.94 -26.41 15.27
N ASN A 62 -18.27 -26.84 14.20
CA ASN A 62 -16.93 -26.39 13.85
C ASN A 62 -16.75 -26.28 12.32
N PRO A 63 -15.73 -25.56 11.83
CA PRO A 63 -15.52 -25.36 10.39
C PRO A 63 -15.39 -26.64 9.56
N ALA A 64 -14.75 -27.68 10.10
CA ALA A 64 -14.51 -28.92 9.37
C ALA A 64 -15.82 -29.66 9.09
N ASP A 65 -16.70 -29.78 10.09
CA ASP A 65 -18.01 -30.39 9.91
C ASP A 65 -18.95 -29.55 9.04
N MET A 66 -18.82 -28.23 9.04
CA MET A 66 -19.57 -27.40 8.09
C MET A 66 -19.18 -27.71 6.63
N LEU A 67 -17.91 -28.04 6.34
CA LEU A 67 -17.49 -28.48 5.01
C LEU A 67 -18.18 -29.79 4.62
N VAL A 68 -18.22 -30.76 5.55
CA VAL A 68 -18.84 -32.07 5.33
C VAL A 68 -20.35 -31.92 5.12
N LEU A 69 -21.03 -31.17 5.99
CA LEU A 69 -22.47 -30.91 5.87
C LEU A 69 -22.81 -30.16 4.59
N ASN A 70 -21.93 -29.26 4.12
CA ASN A 70 -22.12 -28.61 2.82
C ASN A 70 -21.98 -29.61 1.67
N ALA A 71 -20.97 -30.49 1.70
CA ALA A 71 -20.76 -31.50 0.67
C ALA A 71 -21.95 -32.47 0.57
N VAL A 72 -22.47 -32.94 1.71
CA VAL A 72 -23.68 -33.78 1.76
C VAL A 72 -24.86 -33.05 1.12
N ALA A 73 -25.10 -31.78 1.47
CA ALA A 73 -26.18 -31.00 0.88
C ALA A 73 -26.02 -30.75 -0.62
N ARG A 74 -24.79 -30.61 -1.14
CA ARG A 74 -24.51 -30.52 -2.59
C ARG A 74 -24.91 -31.81 -3.30
N ASN A 75 -24.46 -32.94 -2.78
CA ASN A 75 -24.72 -34.24 -3.42
C ASN A 75 -26.23 -34.52 -3.48
N VAL A 76 -26.95 -34.26 -2.40
CA VAL A 76 -28.40 -34.41 -2.36
C VAL A 76 -29.09 -33.44 -3.33
N MET A 77 -28.66 -32.17 -3.39
CA MET A 77 -29.23 -31.19 -4.33
C MET A 77 -29.04 -31.56 -5.81
N HIS A 78 -27.96 -32.29 -6.15
CA HIS A 78 -27.72 -32.80 -7.51
C HIS A 78 -28.48 -34.08 -7.85
N THR A 79 -29.28 -34.62 -6.92
CA THR A 79 -30.14 -35.78 -7.19
C THR A 79 -31.33 -35.34 -8.05
N GLU A 80 -31.72 -36.18 -9.01
CA GLU A 80 -32.81 -35.88 -9.94
C GLU A 80 -34.13 -35.67 -9.18
N GLY A 81 -34.84 -34.59 -9.51
CA GLY A 81 -36.15 -34.28 -8.92
C GLY A 81 -36.10 -33.57 -7.56
N ILE A 82 -34.92 -33.13 -7.11
CA ILE A 82 -34.75 -32.31 -5.91
C ILE A 82 -34.72 -30.83 -6.29
N ALA A 83 -35.62 -30.05 -5.71
CA ALA A 83 -35.76 -28.62 -5.97
C ALA A 83 -34.91 -27.76 -5.02
N MET A 84 -34.71 -28.20 -3.78
CA MET A 84 -34.02 -27.41 -2.74
C MET A 84 -33.58 -28.28 -1.57
N VAL A 85 -32.40 -28.00 -1.01
CA VAL A 85 -31.92 -28.56 0.26
C VAL A 85 -31.66 -27.43 1.25
N GLN A 86 -32.31 -27.48 2.42
CA GLN A 86 -32.09 -26.52 3.51
C GLN A 86 -31.36 -27.18 4.67
N ASN A 87 -30.22 -26.63 5.06
CA ASN A 87 -29.43 -27.07 6.20
C ASN A 87 -28.72 -25.84 6.85
N ILE A 88 -27.83 -26.06 7.80
CA ILE A 88 -27.06 -24.96 8.42
C ILE A 88 -26.18 -24.18 7.44
N THR A 89 -25.62 -24.82 6.40
CA THR A 89 -24.77 -24.14 5.41
C THR A 89 -25.58 -23.42 4.32
N ARG A 90 -26.89 -23.73 4.22
CA ARG A 90 -27.87 -23.17 3.30
C ARG A 90 -29.25 -23.00 3.96
N PRO A 91 -29.41 -22.16 4.99
CA PRO A 91 -30.64 -22.12 5.79
C PRO A 91 -31.88 -21.74 4.96
N LEU A 92 -31.67 -20.93 3.91
CA LEU A 92 -32.71 -20.47 2.99
C LEU A 92 -32.75 -21.27 1.67
N GLY A 93 -32.05 -22.42 1.59
CA GLY A 93 -31.91 -23.21 0.37
C GLY A 93 -30.85 -22.68 -0.62
N ILE A 94 -30.20 -21.56 -0.28
CA ILE A 94 -29.03 -21.03 -0.97
C ILE A 94 -27.84 -20.98 0.01
N PRO A 95 -26.60 -21.14 -0.47
CA PRO A 95 -25.41 -21.03 0.38
C PRO A 95 -25.37 -19.72 1.15
N ILE A 96 -24.82 -19.77 2.37
CA ILE A 96 -24.55 -18.56 3.16
C ILE A 96 -23.68 -17.62 2.32
N GLN A 97 -24.10 -16.38 2.16
CA GLN A 97 -23.32 -15.36 1.46
C GLN A 97 -21.99 -15.13 2.18
N HIS A 98 -20.93 -14.75 1.45
CA HIS A 98 -19.64 -14.42 2.05
C HIS A 98 -18.92 -15.61 2.71
N SER A 99 -19.39 -16.84 2.47
CA SER A 99 -18.81 -18.08 3.01
C SER A 99 -17.93 -18.82 1.99
N SER A 100 -17.55 -18.19 0.87
CA SER A 100 -16.67 -18.81 -0.12
C SER A 100 -15.21 -18.44 0.15
N ILE A 101 -14.26 -19.37 -0.10
CA ILE A 101 -12.82 -19.10 -0.01
C ILE A 101 -12.42 -17.92 -0.92
N PRO A 102 -12.91 -17.81 -2.18
CA PRO A 102 -12.67 -16.63 -3.00
C PRO A 102 -13.15 -15.34 -2.35
N PHE A 103 -14.34 -15.33 -1.72
CA PHE A 103 -14.81 -14.16 -0.98
C PHE A 103 -13.88 -13.81 0.17
N GLN A 104 -13.48 -14.77 1.01
CA GLN A 104 -12.57 -14.50 2.13
C GLN A 104 -11.20 -13.97 1.66
N THR A 105 -10.67 -14.53 0.57
CA THR A 105 -9.43 -14.04 -0.06
C THR A 105 -9.61 -12.60 -0.56
N SER A 106 -10.80 -12.29 -1.11
CA SER A 106 -11.13 -10.96 -1.58
C SER A 106 -11.19 -9.93 -0.45
N VAL A 107 -11.69 -10.29 0.74
CA VAL A 107 -11.71 -9.40 1.93
C VAL A 107 -10.29 -9.07 2.40
N GLN A 108 -9.36 -10.02 2.30
CA GLN A 108 -7.94 -9.76 2.59
C GLN A 108 -7.34 -8.76 1.58
N GLY A 109 -7.67 -8.92 0.29
CA GLY A 109 -7.31 -7.95 -0.75
C GLY A 109 -7.91 -6.57 -0.51
N GLN A 110 -9.16 -6.49 -0.03
CA GLN A 110 -9.82 -5.23 0.33
C GLN A 110 -9.04 -4.47 1.41
N THR A 111 -8.59 -5.17 2.46
CA THR A 111 -7.79 -4.58 3.53
C THR A 111 -6.47 -4.01 3.01
N SER A 112 -5.84 -4.72 2.07
CA SER A 112 -4.63 -4.25 1.40
C SER A 112 -4.91 -3.01 0.54
N ASN A 113 -6.02 -2.98 -0.19
CA ASN A 113 -6.46 -1.82 -0.98
C ASN A 113 -6.77 -0.59 -0.11
N MET A 114 -7.32 -0.76 1.10
CA MET A 114 -7.53 0.36 2.03
C MET A 114 -6.22 1.05 2.45
N ASN A 115 -5.09 0.32 2.42
CA ASN A 115 -3.77 0.86 2.73
C ASN A 115 -3.02 1.43 1.52
N LEU A 116 -3.49 1.19 0.29
CA LEU A 116 -2.85 1.68 -0.94
C LEU A 116 -2.77 3.22 -1.01
N PRO A 117 -3.82 3.98 -0.67
CA PRO A 117 -3.75 5.45 -0.69
C PRO A 117 -2.64 6.00 0.19
N PHE A 118 -2.47 5.44 1.39
CA PHE A 118 -1.39 5.85 2.31
C PHE A 118 0.01 5.60 1.72
N GLN A 119 0.20 4.45 1.07
CA GLN A 119 1.48 4.12 0.40
C GLN A 119 1.74 5.04 -0.82
N ARG A 120 0.68 5.36 -1.59
CA ARG A 120 0.77 6.31 -2.71
C ARG A 120 1.09 7.73 -2.23
N ASP A 121 0.51 8.16 -1.12
CA ASP A 121 0.82 9.46 -0.49
C ASP A 121 2.27 9.52 0.01
N GLN A 122 2.77 8.43 0.59
CA GLN A 122 4.18 8.34 0.99
C GLN A 122 5.11 8.44 -0.21
N LEU A 123 4.78 7.79 -1.33
CA LEU A 123 5.53 7.89 -2.58
C LEU A 123 5.50 9.33 -3.15
N ALA A 124 4.34 9.98 -3.12
CA ALA A 124 4.21 11.38 -3.54
C ALA A 124 5.06 12.32 -2.68
N ASN A 125 5.19 12.04 -1.38
CA ASN A 125 6.09 12.80 -0.51
C ASN A 125 7.58 12.54 -0.82
N GLN A 126 7.96 11.31 -1.17
CA GLN A 126 9.34 11.03 -1.64
C GLN A 126 9.67 11.80 -2.92
N LEU A 127 8.71 11.92 -3.86
CA LEU A 127 8.90 12.74 -5.06
C LEU A 127 9.16 14.22 -4.71
N LYS A 128 8.44 14.78 -3.73
CA LYS A 128 8.73 16.15 -3.24
C LYS A 128 10.14 16.27 -2.66
N THR A 129 10.65 15.24 -1.98
CA THR A 129 12.04 15.23 -1.49
C THR A 129 13.05 15.20 -2.63
N ILE A 130 12.75 14.47 -3.71
CA ILE A 130 13.56 14.46 -4.95
C ILE A 130 13.55 15.85 -5.59
N ASP A 131 12.40 16.53 -5.65
CA ASP A 131 12.29 17.90 -6.17
C ASP A 131 13.10 18.89 -5.33
N ALA A 132 13.05 18.79 -3.99
CA ALA A 132 13.89 19.59 -3.10
C ALA A 132 15.40 19.31 -3.30
N THR A 133 15.75 18.07 -3.63
CA THR A 133 17.13 17.68 -3.96
C THR A 133 17.58 18.32 -5.29
N ASN A 134 16.70 18.39 -6.29
CA ASN A 134 16.98 19.12 -7.54
C ASN A 134 17.27 20.60 -7.28
N VAL A 135 16.44 21.27 -6.49
CA VAL A 135 16.67 22.68 -6.11
C VAL A 135 18.03 22.84 -5.42
N SER A 136 18.41 21.90 -4.55
CA SER A 136 19.70 21.92 -3.86
C SER A 136 20.88 21.73 -4.82
N ILE A 137 20.74 20.84 -5.82
CA ILE A 137 21.72 20.66 -6.89
C ILE A 137 21.89 21.96 -7.68
N ASP A 138 20.79 22.62 -8.07
CA ASP A 138 20.83 23.89 -8.82
C ASP A 138 21.54 25.00 -8.03
N ILE A 139 21.31 25.06 -6.70
CA ILE A 139 21.99 25.99 -5.80
C ILE A 139 23.49 25.70 -5.76
N LEU A 140 23.90 24.44 -5.60
CA LEU A 140 25.31 24.04 -5.58
C LEU A 140 26.00 24.30 -6.92
N GLU A 141 25.31 24.12 -8.05
CA GLU A 141 25.85 24.46 -9.37
C GLU A 141 26.10 25.96 -9.51
N LYS A 142 25.16 26.80 -9.06
CA LYS A 142 25.35 28.26 -9.01
C LYS A 142 26.49 28.64 -8.07
N GLN A 143 26.57 28.02 -6.90
CA GLN A 143 27.66 28.24 -5.95
C GLN A 143 29.02 27.87 -6.54
N TYR A 144 29.09 26.77 -7.30
CA TYR A 144 30.30 26.36 -8.00
C TYR A 144 30.74 27.40 -9.03
N GLN A 145 29.82 27.94 -9.84
CA GLN A 145 30.14 29.00 -10.79
C GLN A 145 30.65 30.27 -10.09
N LEU A 146 29.99 30.71 -9.02
CA LEU A 146 30.43 31.85 -8.23
C LEU A 146 31.79 31.61 -7.57
N SER A 147 32.06 30.39 -7.09
CA SER A 147 33.33 30.02 -6.48
C SER A 147 34.48 29.99 -7.49
N LEU A 148 34.23 29.60 -8.74
CA LEU A 148 35.20 29.71 -9.83
C LEU A 148 35.55 31.17 -10.11
N GLU A 149 34.56 32.06 -10.18
CA GLU A 149 34.79 33.50 -10.39
C GLU A 149 35.54 34.12 -9.21
N GLN A 150 35.15 33.79 -7.98
CA GLN A 150 35.85 34.22 -6.76
C GLN A 150 37.30 33.74 -6.73
N THR A 151 37.57 32.49 -7.09
CA THR A 151 38.93 31.94 -7.15
C THR A 151 39.76 32.69 -8.17
N LYS A 152 39.21 32.95 -9.36
CA LYS A 152 39.88 33.72 -10.41
C LYS A 152 40.21 35.15 -9.96
N LEU A 153 39.26 35.84 -9.32
CA LEU A 153 39.49 37.19 -8.77
C LEU A 153 40.53 37.19 -7.64
N THR A 154 40.52 36.17 -6.79
CA THR A 154 41.50 36.03 -5.69
C THR A 154 42.91 35.83 -6.22
N GLN A 155 43.08 34.97 -7.24
CA GLN A 155 44.36 34.76 -7.91
C GLN A 155 44.83 36.00 -8.67
N ASP A 156 43.93 36.71 -9.36
CA ASP A 156 44.25 37.99 -10.01
C ASP A 156 44.67 39.07 -8.99
N SER A 157 43.99 39.11 -7.83
CA SER A 157 44.37 39.99 -6.73
C SER A 157 45.73 39.64 -6.15
N ALA A 158 46.05 38.36 -5.96
CA ALA A 158 47.36 37.94 -5.47
C ALA A 158 48.49 38.33 -6.43
N ALA A 159 48.26 38.15 -7.74
CA ALA A 159 49.23 38.56 -8.76
C ALA A 159 49.44 40.09 -8.77
N LYS A 160 48.37 40.89 -8.69
CA LYS A 160 48.45 42.35 -8.63
C LYS A 160 49.06 42.87 -7.34
N SER A 161 48.75 42.25 -6.20
CA SER A 161 49.37 42.60 -4.92
C SER A 161 50.87 42.27 -4.92
N GLN A 162 51.28 41.19 -5.61
CA GLN A 162 52.70 40.86 -5.79
C GLN A 162 53.40 41.94 -6.62
N GLU A 163 52.80 42.36 -7.74
CA GLU A 163 53.33 43.44 -8.58
C GLU A 163 53.43 44.77 -7.80
N LEU A 164 52.44 45.06 -6.96
CA LEU A 164 52.46 46.24 -6.08
C LEU A 164 53.58 46.14 -5.03
N LEU A 165 53.77 44.97 -4.42
CA LEU A 165 54.85 44.74 -3.45
C LEU A 165 56.21 44.93 -4.11
N GLU A 166 56.47 44.32 -5.27
CA GLU A 166 57.72 44.49 -6.01
C GLU A 166 57.97 45.96 -6.40
N THR A 167 56.91 46.69 -6.75
CA THR A 167 57.01 48.12 -7.07
C THR A 167 57.31 48.96 -5.83
N THR A 168 56.69 48.62 -4.69
CA THR A 168 56.90 49.30 -3.41
C THR A 168 58.29 49.04 -2.85
N GLU A 169 58.79 47.79 -2.95
CA GLU A 169 60.17 47.43 -2.62
C GLU A 169 61.17 48.21 -3.48
N LYS A 170 60.96 48.31 -4.80
CA LYS A 170 61.80 49.14 -5.67
C LYS A 170 61.78 50.62 -5.27
N LEU A 171 60.62 51.15 -4.88
CA LEU A 171 60.50 52.53 -4.41
C LEU A 171 61.28 52.74 -3.10
N ARG A 172 61.11 51.82 -2.14
CA ARG A 172 61.83 51.77 -0.87
C ARG A 172 63.34 51.74 -1.08
N ASP A 173 63.83 50.86 -1.94
CA ASP A 173 65.25 50.72 -2.25
C ASP A 173 65.83 52.00 -2.88
N ASN A 174 65.10 52.63 -3.81
CA ASN A 174 65.50 53.91 -4.39
C ASN A 174 65.56 55.04 -3.35
N ILE A 175 64.63 55.04 -2.40
CA ILE A 175 64.58 56.04 -1.32
C ILE A 175 65.68 55.80 -0.29
N ALA A 176 65.95 54.54 0.09
CA ALA A 176 67.05 54.19 0.95
C ALA A 176 68.40 54.63 0.35
N ASN A 177 68.60 54.43 -0.97
CA ASN A 177 69.78 54.92 -1.68
C ASN A 177 69.90 56.45 -1.65
N PHE A 178 68.79 57.18 -1.76
CA PHE A 178 68.77 58.64 -1.62
C PHE A 178 69.07 59.08 -0.18
N ASP A 179 68.42 58.47 0.82
CA ASP A 179 68.66 58.76 2.23
C ASP A 179 70.12 58.51 2.63
N ASP A 180 70.72 57.40 2.18
CA ASP A 180 72.14 57.09 2.41
C ASP A 180 73.08 58.18 1.88
N GLN A 181 72.79 58.74 0.70
CA GLN A 181 73.55 59.86 0.11
C GLN A 181 73.42 61.15 0.91
N PHE A 182 72.22 61.46 1.40
CA PHE A 182 71.91 62.72 2.10
C PHE A 182 71.96 62.62 3.64
N ARG A 183 72.34 61.47 4.17
CA ARG A 183 72.45 61.18 5.61
C ARG A 183 73.26 62.22 6.41
N PRO A 184 74.37 62.80 5.89
CA PRO A 184 75.08 63.87 6.61
C PRO A 184 74.24 65.15 6.79
N LEU A 185 73.45 65.52 5.77
CA LEU A 185 72.52 66.66 5.82
C LEU A 185 71.34 66.37 6.75
N ARG A 186 70.79 65.15 6.69
CA ARG A 186 69.73 64.70 7.60
C ARG A 186 70.16 64.80 9.06
N ASN A 187 71.35 64.30 9.40
CA ASN A 187 71.89 64.37 10.77
C ASN A 187 72.03 65.81 11.25
N TYR A 188 72.42 66.75 10.38
CA TYR A 188 72.50 68.17 10.72
C TYR A 188 71.11 68.75 11.09
N PHE A 189 70.10 68.51 10.27
CA PHE A 189 68.73 68.98 10.54
C PHE A 189 68.09 68.34 11.77
N TYR A 190 68.47 67.10 12.13
CA TYR A 190 67.96 66.44 13.33
C TYR A 190 68.67 66.87 14.63
N TRP A 191 69.93 67.31 14.54
CA TRP A 191 70.77 67.72 15.67
C TRP A 191 70.49 69.15 16.18
N GLU A 192 69.98 70.06 15.33
CA GLU A 192 69.74 71.47 15.71
C GLU A 192 68.45 71.63 16.58
N PRO A 193 68.55 72.14 17.82
CA PRO A 193 67.44 72.20 18.79
C PRO A 193 66.30 73.16 18.42
N HIS A 194 66.53 74.15 17.55
CA HIS A 194 65.51 75.14 17.12
C HIS A 194 64.93 74.88 15.72
N CYS A 195 65.13 73.68 15.16
CA CYS A 195 64.68 73.33 13.80
C CYS A 195 63.15 73.47 13.60
N PHE A 196 62.35 73.32 14.66
CA PHE A 196 60.89 73.49 14.62
C PHE A 196 60.47 74.95 14.36
N ASP A 197 61.29 75.93 14.73
CA ASP A 197 60.98 77.36 14.58
C ASP A 197 61.44 77.93 13.22
N ILE A 198 62.16 77.12 12.42
CA ILE A 198 62.68 77.51 11.10
C ILE A 198 61.86 76.80 10.00
N PRO A 199 61.06 77.52 9.19
CA PRO A 199 60.16 76.92 8.21
C PRO A 199 60.83 75.95 7.23
N LEU A 200 62.06 76.26 6.79
CA LEU A 200 62.82 75.41 5.87
C LEU A 200 63.36 74.13 6.54
N CYS A 201 63.70 74.20 7.83
CA CYS A 201 64.23 73.08 8.60
C CYS A 201 63.11 72.09 8.93
N ALA A 202 61.96 72.59 9.39
CA ALA A 202 60.76 71.78 9.63
C ALA A 202 60.25 71.09 8.35
N ALA A 203 60.27 71.78 7.20
CA ALA A 203 59.91 71.20 5.91
C ALA A 203 60.87 70.08 5.47
N ALA A 204 62.18 70.26 5.67
CA ALA A 204 63.17 69.23 5.37
C ALA A 204 63.04 68.01 6.30
N ARG A 205 62.77 68.23 7.60
CA ARG A 205 62.47 67.14 8.55
C ARG A 205 61.23 66.35 8.15
N SER A 206 60.14 67.06 7.83
CA SER A 206 58.88 66.45 7.38
C SER A 206 59.05 65.62 6.09
N LEU A 207 59.95 66.05 5.19
CA LEU A 207 60.31 65.27 4.00
C LEU A 207 61.00 63.95 4.37
N PHE A 208 61.98 63.95 5.27
CA PHE A 208 62.65 62.72 5.71
C PHE A 208 61.72 61.80 6.51
N ASP A 209 60.87 62.35 7.40
CA ASP A 209 59.84 61.56 8.10
C ASP A 209 58.86 60.89 7.11
N ALA A 210 58.53 61.55 6.00
CA ALA A 210 57.71 60.97 4.94
C ALA A 210 58.44 59.87 4.14
N LEU A 211 59.77 59.93 4.02
CA LEU A 211 60.58 58.87 3.41
C LEU A 211 60.67 57.64 4.32
N ASP A 212 60.82 57.84 5.63
CA ASP A 212 60.82 56.75 6.62
C ASP A 212 59.47 56.00 6.64
N GLY A 213 58.35 56.69 6.35
CA GLY A 213 57.03 56.07 6.23
C GLY A 213 56.90 55.03 5.10
N ILE A 214 57.82 55.00 4.12
CA ILE A 214 57.77 54.05 3.01
C ILE A 214 58.26 52.66 3.40
N ASP A 215 59.15 52.55 4.39
CA ASP A 215 59.52 51.25 4.98
C ASP A 215 58.28 50.59 5.62
N GLU A 216 57.52 51.36 6.41
CA GLU A 216 56.31 50.85 7.07
C GLU A 216 55.23 50.46 6.05
N VAL A 217 55.06 51.21 4.97
CA VAL A 217 54.16 50.85 3.86
C VAL A 217 54.61 49.56 3.16
N THR A 218 55.91 49.38 2.95
CA THR A 218 56.46 48.17 2.32
C THR A 218 56.21 46.94 3.19
N ASP A 219 56.49 47.03 4.49
CA ASP A 219 56.29 45.93 5.44
C ASP A 219 54.80 45.55 5.56
N GLN A 220 53.90 46.54 5.64
CA GLN A 220 52.46 46.28 5.65
C GLN A 220 51.98 45.66 4.33
N THR A 221 52.51 46.11 3.18
CA THR A 221 52.18 45.53 1.87
C THR A 221 52.65 44.08 1.77
N GLY A 222 53.83 43.76 2.31
CA GLY A 222 54.36 42.39 2.40
C GLY A 222 53.48 41.48 3.26
N ALA A 223 52.99 41.99 4.40
CA ALA A 223 52.06 41.24 5.25
C ALA A 223 50.71 40.97 4.55
N VAL A 224 50.20 41.95 3.78
CA VAL A 224 48.97 41.78 2.97
C VAL A 224 49.18 40.76 1.85
N GLN A 225 50.34 40.78 1.18
CA GLN A 225 50.67 39.80 0.14
C GLN A 225 50.66 38.37 0.71
N GLY A 226 51.35 38.14 1.84
CA GLY A 226 51.42 36.81 2.44
C GLY A 226 50.06 36.23 2.87
N ASN A 227 49.08 37.08 3.20
CA ASN A 227 47.69 36.66 3.44
C ASN A 227 46.93 36.38 2.14
N THR A 228 47.17 37.19 1.11
CA THR A 228 46.53 37.07 -0.21
C THR A 228 46.99 35.80 -0.93
N ASP A 229 48.27 35.45 -0.82
CA ASP A 229 48.82 34.19 -1.35
C ASP A 229 48.17 32.96 -0.72
N LYS A 230 48.00 32.97 0.61
CA LYS A 230 47.30 31.88 1.32
C LYS A 230 45.85 31.73 0.84
N LEU A 231 45.16 32.84 0.62
CA LEU A 231 43.79 32.83 0.08
C LEU A 231 43.75 32.29 -1.35
N ALA A 232 44.69 32.71 -2.20
CA ALA A 232 44.82 32.25 -3.58
C ALA A 232 45.14 30.74 -3.68
N ASP A 233 45.87 30.19 -2.71
CA ASP A 233 46.16 28.76 -2.61
C ASP A 233 44.98 27.92 -2.08
N LEU A 234 44.17 28.50 -1.19
CA LEU A 234 43.01 27.83 -0.56
C LEU A 234 41.78 27.81 -1.47
N ALA A 235 41.51 28.92 -2.17
CA ALA A 235 40.36 29.08 -3.03
C ALA A 235 40.15 27.92 -4.03
N PRO A 236 41.13 27.50 -4.85
CA PRO A 236 40.95 26.43 -5.82
C PRO A 236 40.72 25.06 -5.16
N LYS A 237 41.28 24.81 -3.97
CA LYS A 237 41.06 23.56 -3.22
C LYS A 237 39.62 23.42 -2.76
N LEU A 238 39.01 24.52 -2.32
CA LEU A 238 37.59 24.55 -1.92
C LEU A 238 36.67 24.38 -3.12
N THR A 239 36.98 25.06 -4.24
CA THR A 239 36.18 24.95 -5.47
C THR A 239 36.22 23.53 -6.07
N ALA A 240 37.33 22.81 -5.93
CA ALA A 240 37.48 21.44 -6.44
C ALA A 240 36.58 20.40 -5.76
N LEU A 241 36.08 20.65 -4.54
CA LEU A 241 35.21 19.72 -3.80
C LEU A 241 33.74 19.78 -4.25
N LEU A 242 33.29 20.92 -4.77
CA LEU A 242 31.90 21.15 -5.15
C LEU A 242 31.42 20.21 -6.28
N PRO A 243 32.18 19.98 -7.37
CA PRO A 243 31.77 19.07 -8.45
C PRO A 243 31.53 17.64 -7.97
N GLN A 244 32.36 17.13 -7.07
CA GLN A 244 32.20 15.77 -6.54
C GLN A 244 30.94 15.64 -5.68
N THR A 245 30.62 16.67 -4.91
CA THR A 245 29.40 16.75 -4.09
C THR A 245 28.15 16.82 -4.97
N ILE A 246 28.16 17.66 -6.00
CA ILE A 246 27.08 17.78 -7.00
C ILE A 246 26.85 16.44 -7.71
N ALA A 247 27.92 15.78 -8.16
CA ALA A 247 27.82 14.48 -8.82
C ALA A 247 27.19 13.42 -7.91
N SER A 248 27.63 13.34 -6.65
CA SER A 248 27.06 12.43 -5.66
C SER A 248 25.57 12.69 -5.41
N MET A 249 25.16 13.97 -5.31
CA MET A 249 23.75 14.32 -5.15
C MET A 249 22.91 13.96 -6.37
N LYS A 250 23.43 14.18 -7.58
CA LYS A 250 22.77 13.77 -8.83
C LYS A 250 22.54 12.25 -8.87
N THR A 251 23.56 11.46 -8.56
CA THR A 251 23.43 9.99 -8.48
C THR A 251 22.42 9.55 -7.42
N SER A 252 22.46 10.14 -6.22
CA SER A 252 21.52 9.82 -5.15
C SER A 252 20.07 10.14 -5.55
N ARG A 253 19.85 11.27 -6.21
CA ARG A 253 18.54 11.66 -6.75
C ARG A 253 18.06 10.66 -7.81
N ASP A 254 18.91 10.31 -8.77
CA ASP A 254 18.54 9.42 -9.88
C ASP A 254 18.17 8.01 -9.36
N LEU A 255 18.92 7.50 -8.38
CA LEU A 255 18.62 6.25 -7.71
C LEU A 255 17.28 6.33 -6.94
N SER A 256 17.04 7.44 -6.23
CA SER A 256 15.79 7.66 -5.49
C SER A 256 14.59 7.71 -6.45
N LEU A 257 14.74 8.35 -7.61
CA LEU A 257 13.70 8.41 -8.64
C LEU A 257 13.41 7.02 -9.24
N ALA A 258 14.46 6.25 -9.55
CA ALA A 258 14.30 4.87 -10.01
C ALA A 258 13.58 4.00 -8.97
N SER A 259 13.93 4.15 -7.68
CA SER A 259 13.26 3.48 -6.57
C SER A 259 11.78 3.87 -6.46
N CYS A 260 11.46 5.17 -6.56
CA CYS A 260 10.06 5.65 -6.58
C CYS A 260 9.26 5.00 -7.72
N ASN A 261 9.82 4.97 -8.94
CA ASN A 261 9.14 4.37 -10.09
C ASN A 261 8.93 2.85 -9.92
N ALA A 262 9.91 2.14 -9.37
CA ALA A 262 9.79 0.72 -9.08
C ALA A 262 8.71 0.44 -8.01
N GLN A 263 8.69 1.23 -6.92
CA GLN A 263 7.65 1.13 -5.90
C GLN A 263 6.26 1.45 -6.47
N LYS A 264 6.14 2.47 -7.32
CA LYS A 264 4.89 2.79 -8.01
C LYS A 264 4.37 1.61 -8.82
N ALA A 265 5.23 0.99 -9.63
CA ALA A 265 4.85 -0.15 -10.46
C ALA A 265 4.39 -1.36 -9.62
N LEU A 266 5.06 -1.60 -8.49
CA LEU A 266 4.65 -2.65 -7.54
C LEU A 266 3.28 -2.35 -6.92
N LEU A 267 3.01 -1.11 -6.52
CA LEU A 267 1.72 -0.70 -5.98
C LEU A 267 0.60 -0.83 -7.02
N ASP A 268 0.85 -0.42 -8.27
CA ASP A 268 -0.11 -0.56 -9.38
C ASP A 268 -0.40 -2.05 -9.67
N GLN A 269 0.62 -2.91 -9.63
CA GLN A 269 0.45 -4.37 -9.79
C GLN A 269 -0.36 -4.97 -8.63
N MET A 270 -0.08 -4.56 -7.40
CA MET A 270 -0.78 -5.03 -6.21
C MET A 270 -2.26 -4.65 -6.25
N GLU A 271 -2.58 -3.42 -6.67
CA GLU A 271 -3.95 -2.95 -6.87
C GLU A 271 -4.69 -3.80 -7.91
N ALA A 272 -4.11 -4.00 -9.09
CA ALA A 272 -4.73 -4.81 -10.14
C ALA A 272 -4.97 -6.28 -9.70
N SER A 273 -4.03 -6.84 -8.93
CA SER A 273 -4.18 -8.19 -8.35
C SER A 273 -5.30 -8.25 -7.32
N ASN A 274 -5.39 -7.25 -6.45
CA ASN A 274 -6.44 -7.17 -5.43
C ASN A 274 -7.81 -6.95 -6.07
N ASP A 275 -7.91 -6.10 -7.08
CA ASP A 275 -9.15 -5.86 -7.84
C ASP A 275 -9.63 -7.13 -8.54
N THR A 276 -8.71 -7.92 -9.07
CA THR A 276 -9.02 -9.24 -9.64
C THR A 276 -9.57 -10.20 -8.57
N ALA A 277 -8.97 -10.21 -7.37
CA ALA A 277 -9.46 -11.02 -6.26
C ALA A 277 -10.85 -10.55 -5.76
N LEU A 278 -11.10 -9.24 -5.72
CA LEU A 278 -12.40 -8.63 -5.42
C LEU A 278 -13.47 -9.01 -6.43
N ALA A 279 -13.16 -8.89 -7.72
CA ALA A 279 -14.05 -9.29 -8.79
C ALA A 279 -14.36 -10.80 -8.74
N MET A 280 -13.35 -11.63 -8.43
CA MET A 280 -13.54 -13.07 -8.24
C MET A 280 -14.48 -13.37 -7.07
N GLY A 281 -14.22 -12.81 -5.89
CA GLY A 281 -15.07 -12.99 -4.70
C GLY A 281 -16.52 -12.58 -4.96
N ALA A 282 -16.73 -11.41 -5.58
CA ALA A 282 -18.05 -10.93 -5.97
C ALA A 282 -18.76 -11.85 -6.97
N SER A 283 -18.02 -12.41 -7.95
CA SER A 283 -18.56 -13.32 -8.96
C SER A 283 -19.02 -14.64 -8.35
N PHE A 284 -18.23 -15.23 -7.44
CA PHE A 284 -18.62 -16.47 -6.74
C PHE A 284 -19.85 -16.28 -5.86
N ASP A 285 -19.89 -15.18 -5.11
CA ASP A 285 -21.05 -14.85 -4.27
C ASP A 285 -22.31 -14.56 -5.11
N GLN A 286 -22.18 -13.83 -6.23
CA GLN A 286 -23.31 -13.57 -7.14
C GLN A 286 -23.82 -14.85 -7.79
N ALA A 287 -22.92 -15.74 -8.20
CA ALA A 287 -23.27 -17.03 -8.79
C ALA A 287 -23.93 -17.98 -7.77
N LYS A 288 -23.88 -17.66 -6.47
CA LYS A 288 -24.28 -18.54 -5.36
C LYS A 288 -23.59 -19.90 -5.46
N ASN A 289 -22.35 -19.91 -5.97
CA ASN A 289 -21.55 -21.12 -6.11
C ASN A 289 -20.81 -21.36 -4.78
N ASP A 290 -20.97 -22.56 -4.23
CA ASP A 290 -20.36 -22.99 -2.99
C ASP A 290 -19.43 -24.20 -3.12
N ASP A 291 -18.93 -24.45 -4.34
CA ASP A 291 -17.87 -25.43 -4.63
C ASP A 291 -16.61 -25.18 -3.79
N LEU A 292 -16.41 -23.93 -3.36
CA LEU A 292 -15.32 -23.49 -2.47
C LEU A 292 -15.85 -22.92 -1.16
N PHE A 293 -16.89 -23.53 -0.59
CA PHE A 293 -17.42 -23.16 0.73
C PHE A 293 -16.36 -23.29 1.82
N PHE A 294 -16.29 -22.31 2.71
CA PHE A 294 -15.54 -22.31 3.95
C PHE A 294 -16.14 -21.31 4.92
N LEU A 295 -16.48 -21.76 6.13
CA LEU A 295 -17.00 -20.90 7.18
C LEU A 295 -15.91 -20.68 8.24
N PRO A 296 -15.47 -19.44 8.48
CA PRO A 296 -14.38 -19.17 9.40
C PRO A 296 -14.88 -19.28 10.86
N PRO A 297 -14.01 -19.61 11.84
CA PRO A 297 -14.42 -19.81 13.24
C PRO A 297 -15.19 -18.63 13.85
N GLU A 298 -14.91 -17.41 13.41
CA GLU A 298 -15.53 -16.18 13.88
C GLU A 298 -17.03 -16.14 13.57
N ALA A 299 -17.48 -16.82 12.51
CA ALA A 299 -18.90 -16.88 12.15
C ALA A 299 -19.74 -17.62 13.22
N PHE A 300 -19.13 -18.51 14.00
CA PHE A 300 -19.82 -19.23 15.07
C PHE A 300 -20.21 -18.34 16.25
N GLY A 301 -19.57 -17.17 16.40
CA GLY A 301 -19.97 -16.15 17.38
C GLY A 301 -21.06 -15.20 16.89
N ASN A 302 -21.54 -15.34 15.65
CA ASN A 302 -22.61 -14.51 15.12
C ASN A 302 -23.98 -14.94 15.72
N PRO A 303 -24.73 -14.03 16.36
CA PRO A 303 -26.01 -14.38 17.01
C PRO A 303 -27.06 -14.98 16.07
N ASP A 304 -27.08 -14.60 14.79
CA ASP A 304 -28.00 -15.16 13.80
C ASP A 304 -27.59 -16.56 13.36
N PHE A 305 -26.28 -16.82 13.25
CA PHE A 305 -25.76 -18.15 12.97
C PHE A 305 -26.02 -19.10 14.15
N GLU A 306 -25.87 -18.64 15.40
CA GLU A 306 -26.22 -19.41 16.60
C GLU A 306 -27.71 -19.80 16.64
N ARG A 307 -28.62 -18.92 16.17
CA ARG A 307 -30.04 -19.24 16.02
C ARG A 307 -30.24 -20.34 14.97
N GLY A 308 -29.54 -20.24 13.84
CA GLY A 308 -29.53 -21.26 12.80
C GLY A 308 -29.04 -22.61 13.32
N LEU A 309 -27.95 -22.63 14.09
CA LEU A 309 -27.42 -23.86 14.71
C LEU A 309 -28.47 -24.55 15.58
N LYS A 310 -29.22 -23.80 16.39
CA LYS A 310 -30.33 -24.36 17.20
C LYS A 310 -31.48 -24.91 16.35
N MET A 311 -31.65 -24.40 15.13
CA MET A 311 -32.67 -24.90 14.20
C MET A 311 -32.22 -26.12 13.43
N PHE A 312 -30.94 -26.29 13.11
CA PHE A 312 -30.47 -27.36 12.23
C PHE A 312 -29.66 -28.45 12.94
N LEU A 313 -29.14 -28.19 14.14
CA LEU A 313 -28.40 -29.16 14.94
C LEU A 313 -29.13 -29.47 16.25
N SER A 314 -28.89 -30.67 16.77
CA SER A 314 -29.33 -31.09 18.10
C SER A 314 -28.64 -30.26 19.20
N PRO A 315 -29.20 -30.22 20.43
CA PRO A 315 -28.59 -29.50 21.56
C PRO A 315 -27.15 -29.95 21.88
N ASP A 316 -26.84 -31.23 21.68
CA ASP A 316 -25.51 -31.82 21.86
C ASP A 316 -24.58 -31.66 20.64
N GLY A 317 -25.08 -31.10 19.52
CA GLY A 317 -24.34 -30.87 18.29
C GLY A 317 -24.05 -32.12 17.46
N LYS A 318 -24.54 -33.29 17.87
CA LYS A 318 -24.20 -34.59 17.25
C LYS A 318 -25.13 -35.02 16.12
N SER A 319 -26.26 -34.36 15.96
CA SER A 319 -27.23 -34.62 14.88
C SER A 319 -27.52 -33.34 14.11
N ALA A 320 -27.37 -33.38 12.79
CA ALA A 320 -27.75 -32.32 11.88
C ALA A 320 -28.93 -32.78 11.03
N ARG A 321 -29.92 -31.90 10.85
CA ARG A 321 -31.08 -32.16 9.98
C ARG A 321 -31.01 -31.33 8.70
N MET A 322 -31.45 -31.91 7.60
CA MET A 322 -31.62 -31.24 6.32
C MET A 322 -33.07 -31.43 5.84
N PHE A 323 -33.68 -30.37 5.31
CA PHE A 323 -34.98 -30.44 4.67
C PHE A 323 -34.79 -30.50 3.16
N ILE A 324 -35.33 -31.53 2.53
CA ILE A 324 -35.22 -31.79 1.10
C ILE A 324 -36.60 -31.53 0.49
N THR A 325 -36.67 -30.55 -0.41
CA THR A 325 -37.90 -30.21 -1.14
C THR A 325 -37.82 -30.81 -2.53
N HIS A 326 -38.82 -31.60 -2.91
CA HIS A 326 -38.94 -32.19 -4.25
C HIS A 326 -39.46 -31.18 -5.29
N GLU A 327 -39.17 -31.42 -6.57
CA GLU A 327 -39.77 -30.67 -7.69
C GLU A 327 -41.26 -31.00 -7.90
N SER A 328 -41.67 -32.21 -7.50
CA SER A 328 -43.02 -32.76 -7.66
C SER A 328 -43.62 -33.14 -6.30
N ASP A 329 -44.89 -33.55 -6.29
CA ASP A 329 -45.55 -34.04 -5.09
C ASP A 329 -44.81 -35.30 -4.56
N PRO A 330 -44.25 -35.26 -3.34
CA PRO A 330 -43.51 -36.38 -2.76
C PRO A 330 -44.41 -37.58 -2.45
N ALA A 331 -45.73 -37.40 -2.32
CA ALA A 331 -46.69 -38.49 -2.06
C ALA A 331 -47.09 -39.27 -3.34
N THR A 332 -46.23 -39.26 -4.36
CA THR A 332 -46.39 -40.00 -5.62
C THR A 332 -45.43 -41.19 -5.68
N VAL A 333 -45.66 -42.15 -6.58
CA VAL A 333 -44.73 -43.28 -6.80
C VAL A 333 -43.33 -42.77 -7.12
N ASP A 334 -43.23 -41.77 -8.01
CA ASP A 334 -41.96 -41.18 -8.43
C ASP A 334 -41.29 -40.41 -7.28
N GLY A 335 -42.07 -39.69 -6.46
CA GLY A 335 -41.57 -38.99 -5.27
C GLY A 335 -40.99 -39.95 -4.23
N ILE A 336 -41.72 -41.02 -3.89
CA ILE A 336 -41.27 -42.03 -2.92
C ILE A 336 -40.03 -42.79 -3.44
N ALA A 337 -39.95 -43.07 -4.74
CA ALA A 337 -38.81 -43.76 -5.33
C ALA A 337 -37.48 -42.96 -5.21
N ARG A 338 -37.54 -41.63 -5.02
CA ARG A 338 -36.37 -40.77 -4.90
C ARG A 338 -35.69 -40.83 -3.53
N VAL A 339 -36.41 -41.25 -2.48
CA VAL A 339 -35.87 -41.33 -1.10
C VAL A 339 -34.59 -42.16 -1.03
N ASP A 340 -34.52 -43.28 -1.75
CA ASP A 340 -33.31 -44.11 -1.79
C ASP A 340 -32.14 -43.42 -2.50
N SER A 341 -32.42 -42.65 -3.56
CA SER A 341 -31.39 -41.87 -4.24
C SER A 341 -30.87 -40.71 -3.39
N GLU A 342 -31.73 -40.03 -2.65
CA GLU A 342 -31.35 -38.97 -1.69
C GLU A 342 -30.45 -39.53 -0.59
N ARG A 343 -30.87 -40.65 0.02
CA ARG A 343 -30.07 -41.33 1.05
C ARG A 343 -28.71 -41.77 0.52
N LYS A 344 -28.66 -42.30 -0.70
CA LYS A 344 -27.40 -42.70 -1.34
C LYS A 344 -26.51 -41.52 -1.67
N ALA A 345 -27.07 -40.39 -2.10
CA ALA A 345 -26.31 -39.17 -2.38
C ALA A 345 -25.71 -38.56 -1.09
N ALA A 346 -26.35 -38.78 0.06
CA ALA A 346 -25.88 -38.31 1.34
C ALA A 346 -24.75 -39.15 1.97
N GLN A 347 -24.49 -40.36 1.45
CA GLN A 347 -23.44 -41.29 1.89
C GLN A 347 -22.19 -41.12 1.04
#